data_AF-A0A956A736-F1
#
_entry.id   AF-A0A956A736-F1
#
_cell.length_a   1.000
_cell.length_b   1.000
_cell.length_c   1.000
_cell.angle_alpha   90.00
_cell.angle_beta   90.00
_cell.angle_gamma   90.00
#
_symmetry.space_group_name_H-M   'P 1'
#
loop_
_entity.id
_entity.type
_entity.pdbx_description
1 polymer ?
#
loop_
_entity_poly.entity_id
_entity_poly.type
_entity_poly.pdbx_seq_one_letter_code
_entity_poly.pdbx_strand_id
1 'polypeptide(L)'
;MRIPYGATFTASAALPVVDTHTCPHCQAATPMRVVAGAEGSATAFLWIGMKSALARAERNAEKNAASLGKSQIALARCPACNLRSAPAVTRFHLVTVAVALLILGVFGAGVVWATGLESILALALPILGGLIGALFLGGFLLGRRATLRASDAAVAIGAPEGGAAAATASAQG
;
A
#
# COMPACT_ATOMS: atom_id res chain seq x y z
N MET A 1 19.06 32.43 -20.98
CA MET A 1 18.57 31.05 -20.73
C MET A 1 17.28 31.17 -19.91
N ARG A 2 16.09 30.95 -20.51
CA ARG A 2 14.82 30.99 -19.77
C ARG A 2 14.68 29.69 -18.99
N ILE A 3 14.56 29.75 -17.67
CA ILE A 3 14.29 28.58 -16.82
C ILE A 3 12.77 28.37 -16.85
N PRO A 4 12.24 27.25 -17.39
CA PRO A 4 10.82 27.01 -17.39
C PRO A 4 10.35 26.75 -15.95
N TYR A 5 9.67 27.73 -15.36
CA TYR A 5 9.03 27.64 -14.06
C TYR A 5 7.78 26.75 -14.17
N GLY A 6 7.56 25.88 -13.18
CA GLY A 6 6.44 24.93 -13.19
C GLY A 6 6.66 23.69 -14.05
N ALA A 7 7.83 23.53 -14.69
CA ALA A 7 8.17 22.30 -15.39
C ALA A 7 8.35 21.14 -14.41
N THR A 8 7.74 20.00 -14.71
CA THR A 8 7.89 18.75 -13.97
C THR A 8 9.01 17.93 -14.60
N PHE A 9 9.96 17.50 -13.77
CA PHE A 9 11.06 16.63 -14.16
C PHE A 9 10.80 15.24 -13.60
N THR A 10 11.06 14.22 -14.41
CA THR A 10 11.00 12.82 -14.01
C THR A 10 12.39 12.21 -14.08
N ALA A 11 12.65 11.28 -13.18
CA ALA A 11 13.86 10.47 -13.17
C ALA A 11 13.49 9.03 -12.83
N SER A 12 14.23 8.07 -13.37
CA SER A 12 14.08 6.65 -13.06
C SER A 12 15.31 6.16 -12.30
N ALA A 13 15.09 5.25 -11.35
CA ALA A 13 16.14 4.61 -10.59
C ALA A 13 15.85 3.12 -10.46
N ALA A 14 16.90 2.29 -10.56
CA ALA A 14 16.84 0.87 -10.32
C ALA A 14 17.81 0.53 -9.19
N LEU A 15 17.30 0.01 -8.07
CA LEU A 15 18.12 -0.33 -6.91
C LEU A 15 17.97 -1.81 -6.54
N PRO A 16 19.08 -2.51 -6.29
CA PRO A 16 19.03 -3.81 -5.64
C PRO A 16 18.69 -3.62 -4.16
N VAL A 17 17.51 -4.10 -3.76
CA VAL A 17 17.08 -4.13 -2.36
C VAL A 17 17.33 -5.53 -1.82
N VAL A 18 18.10 -5.62 -0.73
CA VAL A 18 18.36 -6.85 0.01
C VAL A 18 17.73 -6.68 1.39
N ASP A 19 16.85 -7.60 1.76
CA ASP A 19 16.21 -7.61 3.08
C ASP A 19 16.04 -9.05 3.57
N THR A 20 16.04 -9.23 4.89
CA THR A 20 15.78 -10.53 5.50
C THR A 20 14.30 -10.64 5.81
N HIS A 21 13.61 -11.50 5.06
CA HIS A 21 12.18 -11.71 5.27
C HIS A 21 11.96 -12.94 6.16
N THR A 22 11.30 -12.73 7.29
CA THR A 22 10.84 -13.80 8.18
C THR A 22 9.42 -14.20 7.81
N CYS A 23 9.22 -15.47 7.45
CA CYS A 23 7.92 -15.98 7.08
C CYS A 23 6.98 -16.00 8.31
N PRO A 24 5.77 -15.41 8.25
CA PRO A 24 4.84 -15.44 9.37
C PRO A 24 4.26 -16.83 9.66
N HIS A 25 4.33 -17.76 8.70
CA HIS A 25 3.77 -19.11 8.84
C HIS A 25 4.76 -20.12 9.44
N CYS A 26 5.98 -20.18 8.91
CA CYS A 26 6.99 -21.15 9.35
C CYS A 26 8.16 -20.53 10.14
N GLN A 27 8.16 -19.21 10.34
CA GLN A 27 9.21 -18.44 11.03
C GLN A 27 10.61 -18.54 10.43
N ALA A 28 10.78 -19.19 9.28
CA ALA A 28 12.05 -19.22 8.57
C ALA A 28 12.45 -17.80 8.13
N ALA A 29 13.66 -17.38 8.49
CA ALA A 29 14.28 -16.15 8.05
C ALA A 29 15.13 -16.42 6.81
N THR A 30 14.80 -15.76 5.69
CA THR A 30 15.51 -15.95 4.42
C THR A 30 15.92 -14.63 3.82
N PRO A 31 17.20 -14.47 3.42
CA PRO A 31 17.64 -13.28 2.72
C PRO A 31 17.03 -13.28 1.32
N MET A 32 16.35 -12.19 0.96
CA MET A 32 15.78 -12.00 -0.37
C MET A 32 16.42 -10.78 -1.03
N ARG A 33 16.65 -10.89 -2.34
CA ARG A 33 17.16 -9.81 -3.17
C ARG A 33 16.22 -9.56 -4.31
N VAL A 34 15.81 -8.31 -4.49
CA VAL A 34 14.95 -7.86 -5.58
C VAL A 34 15.56 -6.61 -6.20
N VAL A 35 15.54 -6.51 -7.53
CA VAL A 35 15.90 -5.27 -8.24
C VAL A 35 14.61 -4.53 -8.52
N ALA A 36 14.38 -3.43 -7.79
CA ALA A 36 13.18 -2.63 -7.95
C ALA A 36 13.50 -1.38 -8.77
N GLY A 37 12.76 -1.18 -9.85
CA GLY A 37 12.77 0.04 -10.65
C GLY A 37 11.59 0.92 -10.28
N ALA A 38 11.82 2.22 -10.10
CA ALA A 38 10.75 3.18 -9.89
C ALA A 38 11.05 4.54 -10.52
N GLU A 39 9.99 5.30 -10.77
CA GLU A 39 10.06 6.67 -11.23
C GLU A 39 9.80 7.63 -10.07
N GLY A 40 10.50 8.76 -10.10
CA GLY A 40 10.30 9.89 -9.21
C GLY A 40 10.05 11.14 -10.03
N SER A 41 9.19 12.01 -9.53
CA SER A 41 8.92 13.30 -10.15
C SER A 41 9.15 14.44 -9.16
N ALA A 42 9.55 15.59 -9.69
CA ALA A 42 9.67 16.83 -8.94
C ALA A 42 9.48 18.05 -9.86
N THR A 43 8.79 19.07 -9.34
CA THR A 43 8.52 20.31 -10.08
C THR A 43 9.56 21.37 -9.76
N ALA A 44 10.03 22.09 -10.78
CA ALA A 44 10.91 23.24 -10.60
C ALA A 44 10.12 24.47 -10.17
N PHE A 45 10.33 24.89 -8.92
CA PHE A 45 9.85 26.16 -8.39
C PHE A 45 10.88 27.28 -8.62
N LEU A 46 10.40 28.53 -8.65
CA LEU A 46 11.17 29.74 -9.00
C LEU A 46 12.50 29.86 -8.22
N TRP A 47 12.49 29.43 -6.96
CA TRP A 47 13.59 29.56 -5.98
C TRP A 47 14.58 28.38 -6.00
N ILE A 48 14.18 27.26 -6.60
CA ILE A 48 14.88 25.99 -6.48
C ILE A 48 15.74 25.83 -7.74
N GLY A 49 15.15 26.06 -8.91
CA GLY A 49 15.85 25.92 -10.19
C GLY A 49 15.90 24.47 -10.67
N MET A 50 16.32 24.29 -11.93
CA MET A 50 16.24 23.02 -12.66
C MET A 50 17.10 21.90 -12.05
N LYS A 51 18.37 22.18 -11.74
CA LYS A 51 19.32 21.16 -11.23
C LYS A 51 18.83 20.50 -9.94
N SER A 52 18.30 21.29 -9.02
CA SER A 52 17.73 20.79 -7.76
C SER A 52 16.38 20.12 -7.92
N ALA A 53 15.57 20.49 -8.92
CA ALA A 53 14.34 19.77 -9.24
C ALA A 53 14.68 18.36 -9.74
N LEU A 54 15.66 18.25 -10.64
CA LEU A 54 16.14 16.96 -11.14
C LEU A 54 16.74 16.10 -10.02
N ALA A 55 17.61 16.67 -9.17
CA ALA A 55 18.16 15.96 -8.01
C ALA A 55 17.08 15.55 -6.99
N ARG A 56 15.95 16.27 -6.90
CA ARG A 56 14.79 15.85 -6.09
C ARG A 56 14.04 14.70 -6.75
N ALA A 57 13.86 14.74 -8.08
CA ALA A 57 13.22 13.66 -8.83
C ALA A 57 14.01 12.35 -8.68
N GLU A 58 15.34 12.40 -8.77
CA GLU A 58 16.23 11.24 -8.54
C GLU A 58 16.08 10.66 -7.13
N ARG A 59 16.18 11.50 -6.09
CA ARG A 59 15.97 11.05 -4.70
C ARG A 59 14.57 10.47 -4.47
N ASN A 60 13.55 11.02 -5.14
CA ASN A 60 12.20 10.48 -5.08
C ASN A 60 12.13 9.10 -5.78
N ALA A 61 12.78 8.94 -6.92
CA ALA A 61 12.86 7.68 -7.65
C ALA A 61 13.53 6.60 -6.80
N GLU A 62 14.66 6.93 -6.14
CA GLU A 62 15.36 6.01 -5.24
C GLU A 62 14.51 5.59 -4.04
N LYS A 63 13.83 6.55 -3.39
CA LYS A 63 12.92 6.27 -2.27
C LYS A 63 11.75 5.38 -2.70
N ASN A 64 11.18 5.66 -3.86
CA ASN A 64 10.08 4.88 -4.43
C ASN A 64 10.56 3.46 -4.77
N ALA A 65 11.74 3.31 -5.37
CA ALA A 65 12.35 2.03 -5.70
C ALA A 65 12.62 1.20 -4.44
N ALA A 66 13.17 1.82 -3.39
CA ALA A 66 13.40 1.14 -2.11
C ALA A 66 12.09 0.68 -1.46
N SER A 67 11.05 1.52 -1.46
CA SER A 67 9.72 1.17 -0.93
C SER A 67 9.06 0.06 -1.73
N LEU A 68 9.18 0.08 -3.06
CA LEU A 68 8.66 -0.96 -3.95
C LEU A 68 9.41 -2.28 -3.79
N GLY A 69 10.74 -2.24 -3.62
CA GLY A 69 11.53 -3.45 -3.36
C GLY A 69 11.11 -4.14 -2.07
N LYS A 70 10.90 -3.38 -0.99
CA LYS A 70 10.42 -3.94 0.30
C LYS A 70 9.02 -4.56 0.17
N SER A 71 8.11 -3.91 -0.55
CA SER A 71 6.77 -4.47 -0.75
C SER A 71 6.81 -5.73 -1.62
N GLN A 72 7.64 -5.77 -2.67
CA GLN A 72 7.83 -6.97 -3.49
C GLN A 72 8.42 -8.13 -2.70
N ILE A 73 9.40 -7.88 -1.81
CA ILE A 73 9.94 -8.89 -0.89
C ILE A 73 8.84 -9.44 0.02
N ALA A 74 8.00 -8.57 0.59
CA ALA A 74 6.89 -9.00 1.46
C ALA A 74 5.82 -9.84 0.72
N LEU A 75 5.69 -9.66 -0.59
CA LEU A 75 4.78 -10.42 -1.47
C LEU A 75 5.37 -11.74 -1.99
N ALA A 76 6.68 -11.93 -1.87
CA ALA A 76 7.35 -13.13 -2.34
C ALA A 76 6.87 -14.38 -1.60
N ARG A 77 6.92 -15.53 -2.27
CA ARG A 77 6.62 -16.83 -1.63
C ARG A 77 7.77 -17.20 -0.72
N CYS A 78 7.47 -17.71 0.47
CA CYS A 78 8.50 -18.26 1.35
C CYS A 78 9.12 -19.50 0.69
N PRO A 79 10.46 -19.59 0.57
CA PRO A 79 11.10 -20.76 -0.06
C PRO A 79 10.99 -22.04 0.80
N ALA A 80 10.79 -21.92 2.11
CA ALA A 80 10.69 -23.07 3.02
C ALA A 80 9.29 -23.73 2.97
N CYS A 81 8.21 -22.95 3.06
CA CYS A 81 6.84 -23.48 3.12
C CYS A 81 5.98 -23.17 1.88
N ASN A 82 6.51 -22.43 0.90
CA ASN A 82 5.84 -22.01 -0.35
C ASN A 82 4.53 -21.19 -0.17
N LEU A 83 4.22 -20.76 1.05
CA LEU A 83 3.06 -19.92 1.36
C LEU A 83 3.38 -18.43 1.17
N ARG A 84 2.35 -17.63 0.84
CA ARG A 84 2.42 -16.15 0.82
C ARG A 84 1.92 -15.57 2.14
N SER A 85 2.44 -14.41 2.50
CA SER A 85 1.99 -13.66 3.67
C SER A 85 0.53 -13.18 3.47
N ALA A 86 -0.36 -13.55 4.40
CA ALA A 86 -1.78 -13.22 4.36
C ALA A 86 -2.10 -11.69 4.27
N PRO A 87 -1.38 -10.76 4.95
CA PRO A 87 -1.75 -9.34 4.90
C PRO A 87 -1.49 -8.68 3.55
N ALA A 88 -0.66 -9.27 2.69
CA ALA A 88 -0.47 -8.79 1.33
C ALA A 88 -1.64 -9.20 0.43
N VAL A 89 -2.14 -10.44 0.56
CA VAL A 89 -3.22 -10.98 -0.25
C VAL A 89 -4.56 -10.29 0.01
N THR A 90 -4.84 -9.94 1.28
CA THR A 90 -6.11 -9.29 1.66
C THR A 90 -6.23 -7.86 1.11
N ARG A 91 -5.14 -7.09 1.07
CA ARG A 91 -5.16 -5.73 0.46
C ARG A 91 -5.44 -5.78 -1.04
N PHE A 92 -4.85 -6.71 -1.76
CA PHE A 92 -5.10 -6.85 -3.20
C PHE A 92 -6.55 -7.28 -3.47
N HIS A 93 -7.09 -8.25 -2.73
CA HIS A 93 -8.48 -8.66 -2.89
C HIS A 93 -9.47 -7.54 -2.59
N LEU A 94 -9.25 -6.77 -1.52
CA LEU A 94 -10.13 -5.64 -1.17
C LEU A 94 -10.16 -4.55 -2.24
N VAL A 95 -9.02 -4.20 -2.83
CA VAL A 95 -8.96 -3.20 -3.91
C VAL A 95 -9.69 -3.71 -5.15
N THR A 96 -9.49 -4.96 -5.55
CA THR A 96 -10.21 -5.53 -6.70
C THR A 96 -11.72 -5.63 -6.48
N VAL A 97 -12.17 -5.98 -5.27
CA VAL A 97 -13.60 -6.05 -4.95
C VAL A 97 -14.22 -4.65 -4.92
N ALA A 98 -13.52 -3.66 -4.36
CA ALA A 98 -13.98 -2.27 -4.35
C ALA A 98 -14.12 -1.72 -5.78
N VAL A 99 -13.13 -1.96 -6.65
CA VAL A 99 -13.20 -1.54 -8.07
C VAL A 99 -14.32 -2.28 -8.81
N ALA A 100 -14.50 -3.58 -8.57
CA ALA A 100 -15.59 -4.34 -9.18
C ALA A 100 -16.98 -3.84 -8.75
N LEU A 101 -17.17 -3.52 -7.47
CA LEU A 101 -18.41 -2.92 -6.97
C LEU A 101 -18.67 -1.52 -7.56
N LEU A 102 -17.62 -0.72 -7.75
CA LEU A 102 -17.74 0.61 -8.36
C LEU A 102 -18.15 0.52 -9.84
N ILE A 103 -17.53 -0.40 -10.59
CA ILE A 103 -17.90 -0.69 -11.99
C ILE A 103 -19.35 -1.18 -12.07
N LEU A 104 -19.75 -2.14 -11.22
CA LEU A 104 -21.13 -2.63 -11.16
C LEU A 104 -22.13 -1.53 -10.79
N GLY A 105 -21.77 -0.61 -9.89
CA GLY A 105 -22.60 0.54 -9.54
C GLY A 105 -22.80 1.52 -10.69
N VAL A 106 -21.74 1.83 -11.44
CA VAL A 106 -21.80 2.75 -12.59
C VAL A 106 -22.57 2.14 -13.76
N PHE A 107 -22.33 0.86 -14.08
CA PHE A 107 -23.10 0.16 -15.12
C PHE A 107 -24.56 -0.05 -14.71
N GLY A 108 -24.82 -0.39 -13.43
CA GLY A 108 -26.18 -0.51 -12.90
C GLY A 108 -26.97 0.80 -12.99
N ALA A 109 -26.32 1.93 -12.66
CA ALA A 109 -26.93 3.25 -12.85
C ALA A 109 -27.16 3.56 -14.34
N GLY A 110 -26.22 3.26 -15.23
CA GLY A 110 -26.37 3.47 -16.67
C GLY A 110 -27.53 2.68 -17.30
N VAL A 111 -27.77 1.44 -16.85
CA VAL A 111 -28.89 0.60 -17.33
C VAL A 111 -30.25 1.12 -16.84
N VAL A 112 -30.33 1.67 -15.62
CA VAL A 112 -31.57 2.29 -15.11
C VAL A 112 -31.93 3.54 -15.93
N TRP A 113 -30.93 4.33 -16.34
CA TRP A 113 -31.15 5.48 -17.23
C TRP A 113 -31.55 5.06 -18.65
N ALA A 114 -31.08 3.91 -19.15
CA ALA A 114 -31.40 3.43 -20.49
C ALA A 114 -32.76 2.71 -20.61
N THR A 115 -33.33 2.23 -19.51
CA THR A 115 -34.53 1.37 -19.52
C THR A 115 -35.84 2.10 -19.24
N GLY A 116 -35.82 3.39 -18.87
CA GLY A 116 -37.04 4.19 -18.70
C GLY A 116 -38.01 3.67 -17.63
N LEU A 117 -37.52 2.86 -16.67
CA LEU A 117 -38.32 2.41 -15.50
C LEU A 117 -38.39 3.54 -14.46
N GLU A 118 -39.19 4.55 -14.78
CA GLU A 118 -39.16 5.92 -14.23
C GLU A 118 -39.74 6.16 -12.83
N SER A 119 -40.15 5.18 -12.00
CA SER A 119 -40.91 5.61 -10.80
C SER A 119 -40.68 4.88 -9.48
N ILE A 120 -40.55 3.56 -9.45
CA ILE A 120 -40.55 2.84 -8.16
C ILE A 120 -39.19 2.18 -7.87
N LEU A 121 -38.51 1.67 -8.89
CA LEU A 121 -37.22 1.00 -8.71
C LEU A 121 -36.06 2.00 -8.51
N ALA A 122 -36.14 3.19 -9.12
CA ALA A 122 -35.11 4.22 -9.03
C ALA A 122 -34.93 4.81 -7.61
N LEU A 123 -35.99 4.81 -6.78
CA LEU A 123 -35.93 5.21 -5.37
C LEU A 123 -35.52 4.06 -4.45
N ALA A 124 -35.88 2.82 -4.79
CA ALA A 124 -35.55 1.65 -3.98
C ALA A 124 -34.06 1.28 -4.07
N LEU A 125 -33.43 1.41 -5.25
CA LEU A 125 -32.01 1.07 -5.47
C LEU A 125 -31.02 1.88 -4.61
N PRO A 126 -31.11 3.21 -4.48
CA PRO A 126 -30.18 3.95 -3.63
C PRO A 126 -30.37 3.65 -2.14
N ILE A 127 -31.59 3.34 -1.70
CA ILE A 127 -31.87 2.96 -0.30
C ILE A 127 -31.32 1.56 0.00
N LEU A 128 -31.54 0.59 -0.89
CA LEU A 128 -30.97 -0.76 -0.78
C LEU A 128 -29.44 -0.73 -0.89
N GLY A 129 -28.90 0.04 -1.83
CA GLY A 129 -27.45 0.24 -1.98
C GLY A 129 -26.83 0.90 -0.75
N GLY A 130 -27.49 1.89 -0.17
CA GLY A 130 -27.09 2.54 1.08
C GLY A 130 -27.15 1.60 2.29
N LEU A 131 -28.20 0.78 2.42
CA LEU A 131 -28.34 -0.22 3.48
C LEU A 131 -27.27 -1.31 3.39
N ILE A 132 -27.02 -1.83 2.19
CA ILE A 132 -25.96 -2.82 1.94
C ILE A 132 -24.60 -2.18 2.24
N GLY A 133 -24.36 -0.96 1.75
CA GLY A 133 -23.14 -0.21 2.04
C GLY A 133 -22.91 0.01 3.55
N ALA A 134 -23.97 0.36 4.29
CA ALA A 134 -23.91 0.56 5.74
C ALA A 134 -23.67 -0.75 6.51
N LEU A 135 -24.27 -1.86 6.08
CA LEU A 135 -24.03 -3.18 6.67
C LEU A 135 -22.58 -3.64 6.45
N PHE A 136 -22.05 -3.45 5.23
CA PHE A 136 -20.65 -3.76 4.92
C PHE A 136 -19.68 -2.85 5.69
N LEU A 137 -19.96 -1.55 5.78
CA LEU A 137 -19.13 -0.60 6.53
C LEU A 137 -19.19 -0.88 8.04
N GLY A 138 -20.38 -1.18 8.57
CA GLY A 138 -20.58 -1.56 9.98
C GLY A 138 -19.83 -2.85 10.33
N GLY A 139 -19.98 -3.90 9.51
CA GLY A 139 -19.25 -5.15 9.65
C GLY A 139 -17.73 -4.96 9.56
N PHE A 140 -17.27 -4.08 8.66
CA PHE A 140 -15.86 -3.73 8.53
C PHE A 140 -15.30 -3.02 9.77
N LEU A 141 -16.04 -2.06 10.33
CA LEU A 141 -15.63 -1.36 11.55
C LEU A 141 -15.63 -2.29 12.78
N LEU A 142 -16.59 -3.21 12.86
CA LEU A 142 -16.64 -4.26 13.88
C LEU A 142 -15.47 -5.25 13.75
N GLY A 143 -15.15 -5.69 12.53
CA GLY A 143 -14.01 -6.55 12.24
C GLY A 143 -12.67 -5.90 12.57
N ARG A 144 -12.48 -4.62 12.23
CA ARG A 144 -11.27 -3.86 12.59
C ARG A 144 -11.07 -3.75 14.10
N ARG A 145 -12.15 -3.54 14.85
CA ARG A 145 -12.09 -3.51 16.32
C ARG A 145 -11.71 -4.88 16.91
N ALA A 146 -12.17 -5.98 16.31
CA ALA A 146 -11.77 -7.32 16.73
C ALA A 146 -10.28 -7.59 16.48
N THR A 147 -9.75 -7.18 15.32
CA THR A 147 -8.31 -7.36 15.01
C THR A 147 -7.39 -6.54 15.89
N LEU A 148 -7.79 -5.30 16.25
CA LEU A 148 -6.99 -4.46 17.16
C LEU A 148 -6.96 -5.04 18.58
N ARG A 149 -8.08 -5.58 19.07
CA ARG A 149 -8.12 -6.29 20.36
C ARG A 149 -7.28 -7.57 20.36
N ALA A 150 -7.22 -8.28 19.22
CA ALA A 150 -6.36 -9.46 19.08
C ALA A 150 -4.87 -9.11 19.10
N SER A 151 -4.48 -7.97 18.49
CA SER A 151 -3.08 -7.51 18.57
C SER A 151 -2.70 -7.02 19.97
N ASP A 152 -3.59 -6.34 20.69
CA ASP A 152 -3.32 -5.90 22.06
C ASP A 152 -3.21 -7.11 23.02
N ALA A 153 -4.04 -8.14 22.82
CA ALA A 153 -3.93 -9.40 23.55
C ALA A 153 -2.64 -10.16 23.22
N ALA A 154 -2.19 -10.16 21.96
CA ALA A 154 -0.93 -10.79 21.57
C ALA A 154 0.29 -10.07 22.16
N VAL A 155 0.25 -8.74 22.30
CA VAL A 155 1.29 -7.96 22.99
C VAL A 155 1.31 -8.24 24.49
N ALA A 156 0.15 -8.45 25.11
CA ALA A 156 0.06 -8.78 26.54
C ALA A 156 0.61 -10.17 26.89
N ILE A 157 0.62 -11.12 25.95
CA ILE A 157 1.10 -12.51 26.17
C ILE A 157 2.57 -12.67 25.72
N GLY A 158 3.09 -11.74 24.92
CA GLY A 158 4.41 -11.80 24.30
C GLY A 158 5.44 -10.80 24.82
N ALA A 159 5.36 -10.37 26.09
CA ALA A 159 6.43 -9.61 26.73
C ALA A 159 7.44 -10.57 27.40
N PRO A 160 8.49 -11.05 26.72
CA PRO A 160 9.63 -11.59 27.42
C PRO A 160 10.32 -10.44 28.16
N GLU A 161 10.36 -10.57 29.48
CA GLU A 161 11.30 -9.85 30.32
C GLU A 161 12.72 -10.08 29.80
N GLY A 162 13.46 -9.00 29.53
CA GLY A 162 14.91 -9.05 29.36
C GLY A 162 15.42 -8.89 27.93
N GLY A 163 16.05 -7.75 27.67
CA GLY A 163 16.78 -7.51 26.43
C GLY A 163 17.36 -6.11 26.39
N ALA A 164 18.33 -5.86 27.27
CA ALA A 164 19.03 -4.60 27.44
C ALA A 164 19.48 -4.00 26.10
N ALA A 165 19.18 -2.71 25.94
CA ALA A 165 19.73 -1.86 24.90
C ALA A 165 21.27 -1.77 25.06
N ALA A 166 22.01 -2.52 24.26
CA ALA A 166 23.42 -2.28 24.04
C ALA A 166 23.58 -1.18 22.97
N ALA A 167 23.61 0.07 23.43
CA ALA A 167 24.09 1.19 22.64
C ALA A 167 25.62 1.08 22.53
N THR A 168 26.14 0.47 21.46
CA THR A 168 27.55 0.63 21.10
C THR A 168 27.69 1.82 20.17
N ALA A 169 28.00 2.96 20.78
CA ALA A 169 28.73 4.02 20.10
C ALA A 169 30.14 3.47 19.75
N SER A 170 30.51 3.51 18.47
CA SER A 170 31.91 3.46 18.06
C SER A 170 32.25 4.79 17.39
N ALA A 171 33.02 5.58 18.13
CA ALA A 171 33.86 6.63 17.60
C ALA A 171 35.24 6.02 17.26
N GLN A 172 36.04 6.79 16.52
CA GLN A 172 37.45 6.61 16.12
C GLN A 172 37.62 6.04 14.71
N GLY A 173 38.33 6.68 13.79
CA GLY A 173 39.13 7.91 13.86
C GLY A 173 39.49 8.40 12.46
#